data_AF-A0A1V3R1J7-F1
#
_entry.id   AF-A0A1V3R1J7-F1
#
_cell.length_a   1.000
_cell.length_b   1.000
_cell.length_c   1.000
_cell.angle_alpha   90.00
_cell.angle_beta   90.00
_cell.angle_gamma   90.00
#
_symmetry.space_group_name_H-M   'P 1'
#
loop_
_entity.id
_entity.type
_entity.pdbx_description
1 polymer ?
#
loop_
_entity_poly.entity_id
_entity_poly.type
_entity_poly.pdbx_seq_one_letter_code
_entity_poly.pdbx_strand_id
1 'polypeptide(L)'
;MAFDSYQLDRISRILKSQKVPFIPKKMMGGQVILVDEKMLLGLDQDKVTGENRLMVRVGEIAYEDALKKHGARHMNFNGKPMKGFVFVYPEGFDLKEQLEYWINAALTYNPLAKKSKK
;
A
#
# COMPACT_ATOMS: atom_id res chain seq x y z
N MET A 1 -6.94 -2.81 19.39
CA MET A 1 -7.97 -2.31 18.45
C MET A 1 -7.77 -0.82 18.29
N ALA A 2 -7.29 -0.38 17.13
CA ALA A 2 -7.57 0.94 16.57
C ALA A 2 -6.94 0.92 15.18
N PHE A 3 -7.78 1.00 14.17
CA PHE A 3 -7.31 1.37 12.85
C PHE A 3 -6.69 2.75 12.98
N ASP A 4 -5.42 2.92 12.59
CA ASP A 4 -4.75 4.21 12.66
C ASP A 4 -5.37 5.16 11.61
N SER A 5 -6.47 5.80 12.01
CA SER A 5 -7.26 6.71 11.18
C SER A 5 -6.43 7.87 10.66
N TYR A 6 -5.35 8.19 11.35
CA TYR A 6 -4.38 9.19 10.96
C TYR A 6 -3.65 8.83 9.65
N GLN A 7 -3.15 7.60 9.50
CA GLN A 7 -2.51 7.19 8.24
C GLN A 7 -3.48 7.18 7.06
N LEU A 8 -4.73 6.76 7.30
CA LEU A 8 -5.78 6.81 6.27
C LEU A 8 -6.09 8.24 5.83
N ASP A 9 -6.14 9.18 6.78
CA ASP A 9 -6.35 10.61 6.49
C ASP A 9 -5.19 11.18 5.66
N ARG A 10 -3.94 10.86 6.00
CA ARG A 10 -2.76 11.27 5.23
C ARG A 10 -2.82 10.81 3.77
N ILE A 11 -3.09 9.53 3.55
CA ILE A 11 -3.23 8.95 2.21
C ILE A 11 -4.38 9.64 1.47
N SER A 12 -5.53 9.81 2.13
CA SER A 12 -6.71 10.45 1.55
C SER A 12 -6.41 11.88 1.11
N ARG A 13 -5.66 12.65 1.89
CA ARG A 13 -5.24 14.01 1.53
C ARG A 13 -4.34 14.03 0.30
N ILE A 14 -3.37 13.12 0.22
CA ILE A 14 -2.47 13.01 -0.93
C ILE A 14 -3.27 12.68 -2.20
N LEU A 15 -4.14 11.66 -2.15
CA LEU A 15 -4.97 11.26 -3.28
C LEU A 15 -5.93 12.38 -3.73
N LYS A 16 -6.55 13.09 -2.79
CA LYS A 16 -7.37 14.28 -3.07
C LYS A 16 -6.56 15.39 -3.74
N SER A 17 -5.35 15.66 -3.25
CA SER A 17 -4.44 16.66 -3.83
C SER A 17 -4.07 16.32 -5.27
N GLN A 18 -3.94 15.02 -5.58
CA GLN A 18 -3.64 14.53 -6.93
C GLN A 18 -4.91 14.35 -7.80
N LYS A 19 -6.09 14.70 -7.28
CA LYS A 19 -7.40 14.53 -7.96
C LYS A 19 -7.68 13.09 -8.39
N VAL A 20 -7.17 12.12 -7.63
CA VAL A 20 -7.38 10.70 -7.90
C VAL A 20 -8.66 10.24 -7.20
N PRO A 21 -9.68 9.74 -7.92
CA PRO A 21 -10.85 9.15 -7.30
C PRO A 21 -10.47 7.83 -6.62
N PHE A 22 -10.88 7.67 -5.36
CA PHE A 22 -10.55 6.48 -4.58
C PHE A 22 -11.71 6.03 -3.69
N ILE A 23 -11.74 4.73 -3.37
CA ILE A 23 -12.76 4.10 -2.54
C ILE A 23 -12.05 3.38 -1.38
N PRO A 24 -12.21 3.84 -0.13
CA PRO A 24 -11.75 3.11 1.03
C PRO A 24 -12.67 1.91 1.29
N LYS A 25 -12.11 0.69 1.38
CA LYS A 25 -12.82 -0.54 1.75
C LYS A 25 -12.09 -1.30 2.87
N LYS A 26 -12.81 -1.65 3.94
CA LYS A 26 -12.27 -2.49 5.02
C LYS A 26 -12.17 -3.95 4.54
N MET A 27 -10.96 -4.51 4.55
CA MET A 27 -10.70 -5.90 4.16
C MET A 27 -9.34 -6.37 4.69
N MET A 28 -9.15 -7.69 4.81
CA MET A 28 -7.88 -8.32 5.27
C MET A 28 -7.46 -7.91 6.70
N GLY A 29 -8.41 -7.60 7.58
CA GLY A 29 -8.10 -7.04 8.92
C GLY A 29 -7.53 -5.61 8.87
N GLY A 30 -7.59 -5.02 7.67
CA GLY A 30 -7.00 -3.77 7.25
C GLY A 30 -8.03 -2.78 6.68
N GLN A 31 -7.50 -1.70 6.10
CA GLN A 31 -8.21 -0.73 5.29
C GLN A 31 -7.47 -0.64 3.97
N VAL A 32 -8.18 -0.94 2.89
CA VAL A 32 -7.64 -0.90 1.55
C VAL A 32 -8.21 0.29 0.83
N ILE A 33 -7.38 0.92 0.01
CA ILE A 33 -7.77 1.96 -0.92
C ILE A 33 -7.85 1.36 -2.31
N LEU A 34 -9.01 1.50 -2.94
CA LEU A 34 -9.22 1.13 -4.32
C LEU A 34 -9.21 2.37 -5.22
N VAL A 35 -8.56 2.27 -6.36
CA VAL A 35 -8.60 3.25 -7.46
C VAL A 35 -9.01 2.49 -8.71
N ASP A 36 -10.02 2.97 -9.43
CA ASP A 36 -10.62 2.28 -10.59
C ASP A 36 -11.09 0.84 -10.29
N GLU A 37 -11.65 0.64 -9.09
CA GLU A 37 -12.06 -0.68 -8.55
C GLU A 37 -10.89 -1.67 -8.38
N LYS A 38 -9.64 -1.21 -8.48
CA LYS A 38 -8.43 -2.00 -8.27
C LYS A 38 -7.79 -1.61 -6.96
N MET A 39 -7.26 -2.59 -6.24
CA MET A 39 -6.46 -2.35 -5.03
C MET A 39 -5.18 -1.58 -5.39
N LEU A 40 -5.03 -0.39 -4.82
CA LEU A 40 -3.85 0.46 -4.96
C LEU A 40 -2.89 0.21 -3.79
N LEU A 41 -3.41 0.32 -2.58
CA LEU A 41 -2.66 0.18 -1.34
C LEU A 41 -3.58 -0.32 -0.21
N GLY A 42 -2.97 -0.90 0.82
CA GLY A 42 -3.62 -1.37 2.03
C GLY A 42 -2.87 -0.89 3.25
N LEU A 43 -3.59 -0.59 4.31
CA LEU A 43 -3.06 -0.40 5.64
C LEU A 43 -3.49 -1.60 6.46
N ASP A 44 -2.57 -2.21 7.18
CA ASP A 44 -2.86 -3.27 8.13
C ASP A 44 -1.87 -3.23 9.29
N GLN A 45 -2.13 -4.02 10.33
CA GLN A 45 -1.24 -4.11 11.49
C GLN A 45 -0.59 -5.49 11.49
N ASP A 46 0.73 -5.51 11.66
CA ASP A 46 1.46 -6.73 11.88
C ASP A 46 1.02 -7.36 13.21
N LYS A 47 0.46 -8.57 13.16
CA LYS A 47 -0.04 -9.25 14.35
C LYS A 47 1.08 -9.77 15.26
N VAL A 48 2.31 -9.89 14.75
CA VAL A 48 3.46 -10.38 15.49
C VAL A 48 4.15 -9.21 16.21
N THR A 49 4.42 -8.11 15.49
CA THR A 49 5.15 -6.96 16.06
C THR A 49 4.24 -5.89 16.64
N GLY A 50 2.95 -5.88 16.27
CA GLY A 50 1.99 -4.85 16.66
C GLY A 50 2.14 -3.53 15.89
N GLU A 51 3.03 -3.46 14.90
CA GLU A 51 3.31 -2.25 14.15
C GLU A 51 2.35 -2.07 12.97
N ASN A 52 2.02 -0.82 12.65
CA ASN A 52 1.27 -0.50 11.44
C ASN A 52 2.16 -0.68 10.22
N ARG A 53 1.64 -1.31 9.16
CA ARG A 53 2.35 -1.47 7.90
C ARG A 53 1.47 -1.10 6.71
N LEU A 54 2.12 -0.64 5.66
CA LEU A 54 1.51 -0.26 4.40
C LEU A 54 1.79 -1.35 3.36
N MET A 55 0.75 -1.94 2.81
CA MET A 55 0.81 -2.80 1.64
C MET A 55 0.70 -1.94 0.38
N VAL A 56 1.70 -2.00 -0.51
CA VAL A 56 1.74 -1.17 -1.73
C VAL A 56 1.81 -2.06 -2.95
N ARG A 57 0.92 -1.81 -3.92
CA ARG A 57 0.94 -2.51 -5.21
C ARG A 57 1.87 -1.81 -6.20
N VAL A 58 3.15 -2.13 -6.15
CA VAL A 58 4.17 -1.56 -7.04
C VAL A 58 4.27 -2.25 -8.40
N GLY A 59 3.71 -3.46 -8.52
CA GLY A 59 3.83 -4.27 -9.74
C GLY A 59 5.18 -4.97 -9.88
N GLU A 60 5.26 -5.95 -10.77
CA GLU A 60 6.45 -6.83 -10.87
C GLU A 60 7.70 -6.08 -11.33
N ILE A 61 7.53 -5.05 -12.17
CA ILE A 61 8.63 -4.26 -12.73
C ILE A 61 9.34 -3.45 -11.64
N ALA A 62 8.58 -2.74 -10.80
CA ALA A 62 9.13 -1.92 -9.73
C ALA A 62 9.35 -2.70 -8.42
N TYR A 63 9.07 -4.01 -8.40
CA TYR A 63 9.12 -4.83 -7.19
C TYR A 63 10.52 -4.90 -6.59
N GLU A 64 11.53 -5.19 -7.41
CA GLU A 64 12.90 -5.35 -6.93
C GLU A 64 13.49 -4.02 -6.45
N ASP A 65 13.21 -2.91 -7.13
CA ASP A 65 13.65 -1.59 -6.69
C ASP A 65 12.88 -1.07 -5.47
N ALA A 66 11.59 -1.40 -5.35
CA ALA A 66 10.81 -1.12 -4.15
C ALA A 66 11.41 -1.83 -2.93
N LEU A 67 11.83 -3.09 -3.06
CA LEU A 67 12.44 -3.86 -1.97
C LEU A 67 13.80 -3.32 -1.51
N LYS A 68 14.49 -2.52 -2.34
CA LYS A 68 15.73 -1.83 -1.94
C LYS A 68 15.46 -0.59 -1.09
N LYS A 69 14.20 -0.13 -0.98
CA LYS A 69 13.85 1.04 -0.18
C LYS A 69 13.81 0.69 1.31
N HIS A 70 14.18 1.67 2.13
CA HIS A 70 14.12 1.55 3.58
C HIS A 70 12.71 1.20 4.05
N GLY A 71 12.58 0.27 5.00
CA GLY A 71 11.30 -0.22 5.50
C GLY A 71 10.51 -1.14 4.58
N ALA A 72 10.92 -1.32 3.32
CA ALA A 72 10.25 -2.24 2.41
C ALA A 72 10.66 -3.70 2.70
N ARG A 73 9.68 -4.57 2.74
CA ARG A 73 9.82 -6.00 3.02
C ARG A 73 8.95 -6.81 2.06
N HIS A 74 9.36 -8.04 1.83
CA HIS A 74 8.63 -8.97 0.98
C HIS A 74 7.26 -9.28 1.58
N MET A 75 6.22 -9.20 0.76
CA MET A 75 4.92 -9.72 1.13
C MET A 75 4.93 -11.24 1.04
N ASN A 76 5.15 -11.89 2.17
CA ASN A 76 5.09 -13.34 2.28
C ASN A 76 3.66 -13.78 2.65
N PHE A 77 2.96 -14.41 1.72
CA PHE A 77 1.67 -15.05 1.99
C PHE A 77 1.88 -16.56 1.94
N ASN A 78 1.77 -17.24 3.08
CA ASN A 78 1.93 -18.70 3.22
C ASN A 78 3.22 -19.27 2.58
N GLY A 79 4.36 -18.60 2.80
CA GLY A 79 5.67 -19.08 2.34
C GLY A 79 6.00 -18.81 0.87
N LYS A 80 5.13 -18.11 0.12
CA LYS A 80 5.44 -17.63 -1.22
C LYS A 80 5.49 -16.10 -1.26
N PRO A 81 6.59 -15.48 -1.72
CA PRO A 81 6.63 -14.05 -1.95
C PRO A 81 5.69 -13.72 -3.11
N MET A 82 4.69 -12.87 -2.84
CA MET A 82 3.79 -12.40 -3.89
C MET A 82 4.49 -11.28 -4.67
N LYS A 83 4.91 -11.57 -5.90
CA LYS A 83 5.55 -10.57 -6.76
C LYS A 83 4.57 -9.43 -7.06
N GLY A 84 5.07 -8.20 -6.97
CA GLY A 84 4.32 -6.98 -7.26
C GLY A 84 3.61 -6.33 -6.08
N PHE A 85 3.71 -6.89 -4.87
CA PHE A 85 3.26 -6.27 -3.63
C PHE A 85 4.36 -6.25 -2.58
N VAL A 86 4.57 -5.10 -1.97
CA VAL A 86 5.54 -4.93 -0.88
C VAL A 86 4.84 -4.50 0.39
N PHE A 87 5.35 -4.93 1.54
CA PHE A 87 5.01 -4.34 2.83
C PHE A 87 6.03 -3.27 3.16
N VAL A 88 5.57 -2.11 3.61
CA VAL A 88 6.42 -1.02 4.08
C VAL A 88 6.09 -0.81 5.55
N TYR A 89 7.09 -0.90 6.41
CA TYR A 89 6.98 -0.63 7.85
C TYR A 89 7.13 0.88 8.11
N PRO A 90 6.74 1.38 9.30
CA PRO A 90 6.67 2.83 9.58
C PRO A 90 7.96 3.57 9.24
N GLU A 91 9.10 2.95 9.49
CA GLU A 91 10.44 3.40 9.12
C GLU A 91 10.63 3.78 7.62
N GLY A 92 9.75 3.31 6.72
CA GLY A 92 9.77 3.56 5.29
C GLY A 92 8.62 4.41 4.75
N PHE A 93 7.67 4.83 5.59
CA PHE A 93 6.54 5.68 5.17
C PHE A 93 6.13 6.75 6.21
N ASP A 94 6.89 6.90 7.30
CA ASP A 94 6.61 7.87 8.36
C ASP A 94 6.63 9.31 7.81
N LEU A 95 7.59 9.61 6.92
CA LEU A 95 7.69 10.91 6.26
C LEU A 95 6.66 11.06 5.14
N LYS A 96 6.14 12.27 4.97
CA LYS A 96 5.16 12.59 3.92
C LYS A 96 5.70 12.26 2.53
N GLU A 97 6.95 12.62 2.23
CA GLU A 97 7.59 12.38 0.93
C GLU A 97 7.73 10.88 0.62
N GLN A 98 8.02 10.06 1.64
CA GLN A 98 8.08 8.61 1.50
C GLN A 98 6.69 8.04 1.19
N LEU A 99 5.66 8.47 1.93
CA LEU A 99 4.28 8.05 1.68
C LEU A 99 3.80 8.46 0.29
N GLU A 100 4.10 9.69 -0.15
CA GLU A 100 3.81 10.17 -1.50
C GLU A 100 4.51 9.33 -2.57
N TYR A 101 5.77 8.96 -2.35
CA TYR A 101 6.50 8.05 -3.25
C TYR A 101 5.77 6.71 -3.43
N TRP A 102 5.33 6.08 -2.33
CA TRP A 102 4.63 4.79 -2.40
C TRP A 102 3.27 4.90 -3.11
N ILE A 103 2.52 5.96 -2.82
CA ILE A 103 1.24 6.24 -3.50
C ILE A 103 1.48 6.42 -5.01
N ASN A 104 2.47 7.23 -5.39
CA ASN A 104 2.81 7.46 -6.79
C ASN A 104 3.26 6.18 -7.49
N ALA A 105 4.12 5.37 -6.86
CA ALA A 105 4.56 4.10 -7.41
C ALA A 105 3.37 3.16 -7.70
N ALA A 106 2.40 3.09 -6.78
CA ALA A 106 1.20 2.31 -7.00
C ALA A 106 0.30 2.89 -8.09
N LEU A 107 0.16 4.21 -8.16
CA LEU A 107 -0.65 4.88 -9.19
C LEU A 107 -0.05 4.70 -10.58
N THR A 108 1.27 4.77 -10.72
CA THR A 108 1.96 4.49 -11.98
C THR A 108 1.68 3.07 -12.47
N TYR A 109 1.58 2.09 -11.57
CA TYR A 109 1.27 0.71 -11.93
C TYR A 109 -0.24 0.43 -12.12
N ASN A 110 -1.14 1.22 -11.51
CA ASN A 110 -2.59 0.97 -11.54
C ASN A 110 -3.22 0.82 -12.95
N PRO A 111 -2.77 1.53 -14.01
CA PRO A 111 -3.22 1.31 -15.38
C PRO A 111 -2.88 -0.09 -15.90
N LEU A 112 -1.68 -0.58 -15.58
CA LEU A 112 -1.17 -1.90 -15.99
C LEU A 112 -1.76 -3.04 -15.15
N ALA A 113 -2.21 -2.72 -13.94
CA ALA A 113 -2.82 -3.67 -13.04
C ALA A 113 -4.09 -4.29 -13.64
N LYS A 114 -4.17 -5.62 -13.64
CA LYS A 114 -5.41 -6.34 -13.93
C LYS A 114 -6.43 -6.10 -12.81
N LYS A 115 -7.69 -5.83 -13.18
CA LYS A 115 -8.80 -5.85 -12.22
C LYS A 115 -8.88 -7.24 -11.60
N SER A 116 -9.07 -7.33 -10.29
CA SER A 116 -9.38 -8.61 -9.66
C SER A 116 -10.70 -9.11 -10.25
N LYS A 117 -10.72 -10.38 -10.69
CA LYS A 117 -11.95 -11.01 -11.16
C LYS A 117 -12.98 -10.94 -10.02
N LYS A 118 -14.18 -10.45 -10.32
CA LYS A 118 -15.33 -10.49 -9.40
C LYS A 118 -15.70 -11.93 -9.09
#